data_AF-M6JED5-F1
#
_entry.id   AF-M6JED5-F1
#
_cell.length_a   1.000
_cell.length_b   1.000
_cell.length_c   1.000
_cell.angle_alpha   90.00
_cell.angle_beta   90.00
_cell.angle_gamma   90.00
#
_symmetry.space_group_name_H-M   'P 1'
#
loop_
_entity.id
_entity.type
_entity.pdbx_description
1 polymer ?
#
loop_
_entity_poly.entity_id
_entity_poly.type
_entity_poly.pdbx_seq_one_letter_code
_entity_poly.pdbx_strand_id
1 'polypeptide(L)'
;MRFAAVAALTVALSACKKSEDNDDTITLALLYLVDQTSGNCVTITKDDTAHSGAAGAGDGKPTYLATGTTTPKAACSGSFNTVFIVSNAEAVANSVKAAYQAAKDKADASGSNCTAVSAGLQTTIDAVTSLKVEQTLAAAGGLCSNAGTGWSLNPLALGGRIVSVDPNAQYVGKTVLACSSEQAKEKNITFLNTLIFSTITGSVATDMATNLAFKQKFAAVTASNYKWTSDAASKGRLINVAELTAAGKSGAALVAFGTAGLIIGNNPANAVGTAARACAKDILSKESEAAQNVAFALHDQAVGFSGAITGGVLDSIITTAQAESVKEVLFSSLTCKYGDFDEEAAGNKTTVGTETNVKNIGTCPTTYPKY
;
A
#
# COMPACT_ATOMS: atom_id res chain seq x y z
N MET A 1 -13.20 -6.98 18.29
CA MET A 1 -12.91 -6.22 19.53
C MET A 1 -12.85 -4.69 19.36
N ARG A 2 -12.42 -4.12 18.22
CA ARG A 2 -12.39 -2.65 18.03
C ARG A 2 -13.75 -2.00 17.69
N PHE A 3 -14.64 -2.67 16.95
CA PHE A 3 -16.02 -2.18 16.76
C PHE A 3 -16.82 -2.19 18.07
N ALA A 4 -16.59 -3.18 18.94
CA ALA A 4 -17.15 -3.19 20.29
C ALA A 4 -16.56 -2.08 21.17
N ALA A 5 -15.28 -1.72 20.99
CA ALA A 5 -14.67 -0.59 21.70
C ALA A 5 -15.16 0.77 21.16
N VAL A 6 -15.39 0.91 19.86
CA VAL A 6 -16.00 2.11 19.27
C VAL A 6 -17.45 2.23 19.71
N ALA A 7 -18.24 1.16 19.61
CA ALA A 7 -19.61 1.14 20.14
C ALA A 7 -19.65 1.36 21.65
N ALA A 8 -18.70 0.81 22.43
CA ALA A 8 -18.60 1.05 23.86
C ALA A 8 -18.14 2.48 24.19
N LEU A 9 -17.29 3.10 23.37
CA LEU A 9 -16.94 4.52 23.51
C LEU A 9 -18.13 5.40 23.13
N THR A 10 -18.86 5.09 22.05
CA THR A 10 -20.09 5.77 21.66
C THR A 10 -21.16 5.65 22.74
N VAL A 11 -21.34 4.45 23.31
CA VAL A 11 -22.26 4.21 24.43
C VAL A 11 -21.77 4.91 25.70
N ALA A 12 -20.48 4.88 26.02
CA ALA A 12 -19.91 5.57 27.19
C ALA A 12 -19.99 7.11 27.08
N LEU A 13 -19.72 7.69 25.90
CA LEU A 13 -19.90 9.12 25.65
C LEU A 13 -21.39 9.51 25.68
N SER A 14 -22.28 8.67 25.14
CA SER A 14 -23.74 8.88 25.24
C SER A 14 -24.29 8.69 26.66
N ALA A 15 -23.61 7.91 27.51
CA ALA A 15 -23.97 7.69 28.91
C ALA A 15 -23.37 8.73 29.87
N CYS A 16 -22.30 9.43 29.47
CA CYS A 16 -21.80 10.65 30.14
C CYS A 16 -22.70 11.87 29.91
N LYS A 17 -23.85 11.69 29.25
CA LYS A 17 -24.94 12.65 29.07
C LYS A 17 -25.55 13.04 30.43
N LYS A 18 -24.91 13.98 31.10
CA LYS A 18 -25.55 14.89 32.06
C LYS A 18 -25.47 16.29 31.45
N SER A 19 -26.65 16.85 31.18
CA SER A 19 -26.96 18.19 30.64
C SER A 19 -26.85 18.38 29.13
N GLU A 20 -27.88 19.04 28.58
CA GLU A 20 -28.23 19.18 27.16
C GLU A 20 -27.40 20.24 26.40
N ASP A 21 -26.18 20.56 26.86
CA ASP A 21 -25.40 21.69 26.31
C ASP A 21 -24.15 21.27 25.51
N ASN A 22 -23.90 19.96 25.28
CA ASN A 22 -22.64 19.45 24.72
C ASN A 22 -22.78 18.58 23.45
N ASP A 23 -23.93 18.63 22.76
CA ASP A 23 -24.21 17.80 21.57
C ASP A 23 -23.18 18.02 20.43
N ASP A 24 -22.66 19.24 20.30
CA ASP A 24 -21.67 19.58 19.27
C ASP A 24 -20.31 18.92 19.51
N THR A 25 -19.87 18.76 20.75
CA THR A 25 -18.53 18.24 21.06
C THR A 25 -18.46 16.72 20.85
N ILE A 26 -19.53 16.00 21.18
CA ILE A 26 -19.61 14.54 20.97
C ILE A 26 -19.80 14.23 19.49
N THR A 27 -20.67 14.98 18.80
CA THR A 27 -20.84 14.88 17.35
C THR A 27 -19.55 15.23 16.62
N LEU A 28 -18.82 16.27 17.05
CA LEU A 28 -17.51 16.63 16.51
C LEU A 28 -16.43 15.59 16.81
N ALA A 29 -16.43 14.95 17.99
CA ALA A 29 -15.50 13.87 18.32
C ALA A 29 -15.79 12.60 17.50
N LEU A 30 -17.07 12.26 17.28
CA LEU A 30 -17.50 11.17 16.41
C LEU A 30 -17.19 11.48 14.94
N LEU A 31 -17.47 12.69 14.46
CA LEU A 31 -17.07 13.15 13.13
C LEU A 31 -15.55 13.11 12.98
N TYR A 32 -14.79 13.53 14.00
CA TYR A 32 -13.33 13.47 14.00
C TYR A 32 -12.83 12.02 13.94
N LEU A 33 -13.41 11.11 14.73
CA LEU A 33 -13.08 9.68 14.66
C LEU A 33 -13.44 9.06 13.30
N VAL A 34 -14.60 9.39 12.74
CA VAL A 34 -15.03 8.97 11.40
C VAL A 34 -14.12 9.56 10.32
N ASP A 35 -13.72 10.83 10.45
CA ASP A 35 -12.81 11.54 9.54
C ASP A 35 -11.37 11.00 9.59
N GLN A 36 -10.90 10.60 10.78
CA GLN A 36 -9.59 9.95 10.91
C GLN A 36 -9.60 8.52 10.36
N THR A 37 -10.74 7.83 10.40
CA THR A 37 -10.91 6.45 9.93
C THR A 37 -11.40 6.32 8.48
N SER A 38 -11.88 7.40 7.87
CA SER A 38 -12.17 7.49 6.43
C SER A 38 -10.94 7.82 5.58
N GLY A 39 -9.80 8.04 6.24
CA GLY A 39 -8.59 8.65 5.71
C GLY A 39 -8.27 8.28 4.27
N ASN A 40 -8.51 9.25 3.40
CA ASN A 40 -8.13 9.24 2.00
C ASN A 40 -7.07 10.31 1.80
N CYS A 41 -5.96 9.94 1.17
CA CYS A 41 -4.87 10.87 0.90
C CYS A 41 -4.59 10.92 -0.58
N VAL A 42 -4.20 12.10 -1.05
CA VAL A 42 -3.83 12.28 -2.44
C VAL A 42 -2.37 12.73 -2.50
N THR A 43 -1.59 11.96 -3.25
CA THR A 43 -0.22 12.31 -3.63
C THR A 43 -0.24 12.82 -5.05
N ILE A 44 0.51 13.87 -5.31
CA ILE A 44 0.50 14.50 -6.61
C ILE A 44 1.91 14.50 -7.21
N THR A 45 2.00 14.17 -8.49
CA THR A 45 3.27 14.10 -9.22
C THR A 45 3.12 14.76 -10.58
N LYS A 46 4.15 15.50 -11.00
CA LYS A 46 4.19 16.09 -12.34
C LYS A 46 4.28 14.96 -13.37
N ASP A 47 3.43 15.02 -14.39
CA ASP A 47 3.37 14.05 -15.47
C ASP A 47 3.73 14.72 -16.79
N ASP A 48 5.02 14.74 -17.08
CA ASP A 48 5.57 15.31 -18.31
C ASP A 48 5.43 14.37 -19.52
N THR A 49 4.96 13.11 -19.34
CA THR A 49 4.95 12.10 -20.42
C THR A 49 3.91 12.36 -21.51
N ALA A 50 2.93 13.23 -21.26
CA ALA A 50 1.89 13.61 -22.23
C ALA A 50 2.43 14.36 -23.47
N HIS A 51 3.71 14.76 -23.49
CA HIS A 51 4.28 15.62 -24.54
C HIS A 51 5.27 14.92 -25.49
N SER A 52 5.37 13.58 -25.44
CA SER A 52 6.26 12.81 -26.34
C SER A 52 5.61 12.52 -27.71
N GLY A 53 5.20 13.56 -28.44
CA GLY A 53 4.62 13.40 -29.77
C GLY A 53 4.58 14.69 -30.58
N ALA A 54 5.16 14.65 -31.77
CA ALA A 54 5.39 15.78 -32.68
C ALA A 54 4.12 16.40 -33.32
N ALA A 55 2.94 16.30 -32.69
CA ALA A 55 1.68 16.83 -33.25
C ALA A 55 0.69 17.37 -32.21
N GLY A 56 1.15 17.74 -31.01
CA GLY A 56 0.31 18.39 -30.00
C GLY A 56 1.12 19.45 -29.26
N ALA A 57 1.14 20.66 -29.80
CA ALA A 57 1.51 21.83 -29.02
C ALA A 57 0.40 22.05 -27.97
N GLY A 58 0.52 21.35 -26.83
CA GLY A 58 -0.20 21.70 -25.62
C GLY A 58 0.11 23.14 -25.25
N ASP A 59 -0.85 23.81 -24.63
CA ASP A 59 -0.86 25.26 -24.36
C ASP A 59 0.21 25.76 -23.36
N GLY A 60 1.27 24.97 -23.13
CA GLY A 60 2.35 25.24 -22.20
C GLY A 60 1.99 24.95 -20.75
N LYS A 61 0.81 24.38 -20.45
CA LYS A 61 0.42 24.08 -19.07
C LYS A 61 0.91 22.69 -18.64
N PRO A 62 1.53 22.58 -17.46
CA PRO A 62 1.96 21.29 -16.94
C PRO A 62 0.76 20.38 -16.64
N THR A 63 0.90 19.10 -16.98
CA THR A 63 -0.02 18.03 -16.62
C THR A 63 0.53 17.30 -15.39
N TYR A 64 -0.38 16.82 -14.55
CA TYR A 64 -0.02 16.15 -13.30
C TYR A 64 -0.94 14.97 -13.04
N LEU A 65 -0.38 13.96 -12.39
CA LEU A 65 -1.06 12.75 -11.95
C LEU A 65 -1.29 12.83 -10.44
N ALA A 66 -2.56 12.78 -10.04
CA ALA A 66 -2.94 12.59 -8.65
C ALA A 66 -3.23 11.10 -8.40
N THR A 67 -2.61 10.56 -7.36
CA THR A 67 -2.83 9.19 -6.88
C THR A 67 -3.48 9.24 -5.51
N GLY A 68 -4.71 8.73 -5.42
CA GLY A 68 -5.48 8.61 -4.20
C GLY A 68 -5.29 7.24 -3.56
N THR A 69 -5.00 7.21 -2.26
CA THR A 69 -4.90 5.98 -1.48
C THR A 69 -5.62 6.12 -0.15
N THR A 70 -5.94 4.98 0.46
CA THR A 70 -6.46 4.94 1.82
C THR A 70 -5.32 4.86 2.83
N THR A 71 -5.31 5.75 3.80
CA THR A 71 -4.46 5.69 5.00
C THR A 71 -5.05 6.64 6.05
N PRO A 72 -4.90 6.38 7.37
CA PRO A 72 -5.40 7.29 8.40
C PRO A 72 -5.07 8.75 8.08
N LYS A 73 -6.04 9.67 8.25
CA LYS A 73 -5.92 11.05 7.77
C LYS A 73 -4.71 11.78 8.36
N ALA A 74 -4.40 11.53 9.63
CA ALA A 74 -3.17 12.01 10.28
C ALA A 74 -1.87 11.53 9.59
N ALA A 75 -1.89 10.34 8.98
CA ALA A 75 -0.77 9.78 8.23
C ALA A 75 -0.73 10.21 6.74
N CYS A 76 -1.64 11.09 6.30
CA CYS A 76 -1.53 11.75 4.99
C CYS A 76 -0.29 12.65 4.93
N SER A 77 0.05 13.36 6.02
CA SER A 77 1.30 14.12 6.04
C SER A 77 2.50 13.18 6.09
N GLY A 78 3.45 13.36 5.16
CA GLY A 78 4.66 12.55 5.06
C GLY A 78 5.55 12.61 6.31
N SER A 79 5.41 13.65 7.14
CA SER A 79 6.19 13.81 8.39
C SER A 79 5.53 13.16 9.62
N PHE A 80 4.20 13.01 9.66
CA PHE A 80 3.49 12.61 10.89
C PHE A 80 3.68 11.13 11.30
N ASN A 81 3.96 10.24 10.34
CA ASN A 81 4.21 8.82 10.60
C ASN A 81 5.66 8.40 10.27
N THR A 82 6.59 9.36 10.29
CA THR A 82 8.01 9.14 9.99
C THR A 82 8.86 9.19 11.26
N VAL A 83 9.76 8.23 11.42
CA VAL A 83 10.73 8.16 12.53
C VAL A 83 12.14 8.16 11.95
N PHE A 84 13.07 8.75 12.70
CA PHE A 84 14.45 8.93 12.26
C PHE A 84 15.42 8.19 13.18
N ILE A 85 16.36 7.45 12.60
CA ILE A 85 17.54 6.92 13.26
C ILE A 85 18.71 7.81 12.84
N VAL A 86 19.27 8.57 13.78
CA VAL A 86 20.27 9.61 13.49
C VAL A 86 21.64 9.15 13.95
N SER A 87 22.64 9.25 13.05
CA SER A 87 24.05 8.99 13.30
C SER A 87 24.31 7.64 14.00
N ASN A 88 23.50 6.62 13.69
CA ASN A 88 23.59 5.30 14.35
C ASN A 88 23.38 4.17 13.34
N ALA A 89 24.45 3.83 12.61
CA ALA A 89 24.41 2.79 11.57
C ALA A 89 24.15 1.38 12.14
N GLU A 90 24.57 1.11 13.38
CA GLU A 90 24.28 -0.17 14.06
C GLU A 90 22.79 -0.31 14.37
N ALA A 91 22.14 0.74 14.88
CA ALA A 91 20.70 0.72 15.12
C ALA A 91 19.91 0.50 13.81
N VAL A 92 20.37 1.11 12.70
CA VAL A 92 19.78 0.85 11.36
C VAL A 92 19.95 -0.62 10.99
N ALA A 93 21.17 -1.17 11.07
CA ALA A 93 21.44 -2.55 10.72
C ALA A 93 20.61 -3.53 11.58
N ASN A 94 20.51 -3.28 12.88
CA ASN A 94 19.73 -4.09 13.82
C ASN A 94 18.24 -4.01 13.51
N SER A 95 17.70 -2.82 13.20
CA SER A 95 16.29 -2.66 12.84
C SER A 95 15.94 -3.40 11.56
N VAL A 96 16.80 -3.29 10.53
CA VAL A 96 16.63 -4.04 9.28
C VAL A 96 16.65 -5.55 9.55
N LYS A 97 17.62 -6.05 10.32
CA LYS A 97 17.71 -7.47 10.68
C LYS A 97 16.48 -7.94 11.45
N ALA A 98 15.99 -7.15 12.40
CA ALA A 98 14.78 -7.46 13.17
C ALA A 98 13.53 -7.58 12.27
N ALA A 99 13.38 -6.67 11.30
CA ALA A 99 12.28 -6.71 10.34
C ALA A 99 12.30 -8.00 9.49
N TYR A 100 13.44 -8.35 8.92
CA TYR A 100 13.57 -9.57 8.11
C TYR A 100 13.55 -10.85 8.96
N GLN A 101 14.04 -10.81 10.21
CA GLN A 101 13.91 -11.92 11.15
C GLN A 101 12.44 -12.19 11.47
N ALA A 102 11.63 -11.16 11.72
CA ALA A 102 10.20 -11.33 11.96
C ALA A 102 9.48 -11.97 10.76
N ALA A 103 9.86 -11.60 9.53
CA ALA A 103 9.36 -12.26 8.33
C ALA A 103 9.86 -13.72 8.21
N LYS A 104 11.12 -13.97 8.55
CA LYS A 104 11.70 -15.33 8.55
C LYS A 104 10.98 -16.22 9.56
N ASP A 105 10.67 -15.73 10.74
CA ASP A 105 9.93 -16.47 11.76
C ASP A 105 8.54 -16.89 11.25
N LYS A 106 7.89 -16.05 10.43
CA LYS A 106 6.62 -16.39 9.76
C LYS A 106 6.78 -17.51 8.73
N ALA A 107 7.87 -17.48 7.96
CA ALA A 107 8.19 -18.54 7.00
C ALA A 107 8.55 -19.85 7.73
N ASP A 108 9.38 -19.81 8.77
CA ASP A 108 9.78 -20.99 9.55
C ASP A 108 8.59 -21.64 10.26
N ALA A 109 7.69 -20.83 10.82
CA ALA A 109 6.44 -21.31 11.39
C ALA A 109 5.54 -22.00 10.34
N SER A 110 5.78 -21.75 9.04
CA SER A 110 5.01 -22.26 7.90
C SER A 110 5.56 -23.57 7.28
N GLY A 111 6.46 -24.24 8.01
CA GLY A 111 6.85 -25.62 7.76
C GLY A 111 7.89 -25.80 6.64
N SER A 112 8.16 -27.05 6.27
CA SER A 112 9.27 -27.43 5.38
C SER A 112 9.17 -26.90 3.95
N ASN A 113 7.96 -26.57 3.47
CA ASN A 113 7.80 -25.94 2.15
C ASN A 113 8.43 -24.53 2.09
N CYS A 114 8.67 -23.90 3.24
CA CYS A 114 9.22 -22.56 3.34
C CYS A 114 10.75 -22.50 3.37
N THR A 115 11.47 -23.62 3.25
CA THR A 115 12.95 -23.63 3.34
C THR A 115 13.62 -22.61 2.41
N ALA A 116 13.18 -22.50 1.15
CA ALA A 116 13.74 -21.54 0.20
C ALA A 116 13.43 -20.08 0.58
N VAL A 117 12.22 -19.82 1.10
CA VAL A 117 11.79 -18.50 1.58
C VAL A 117 12.61 -18.08 2.80
N SER A 118 12.72 -18.97 3.79
CA SER A 118 13.53 -18.75 4.99
C SER A 118 15.00 -18.53 4.67
N ALA A 119 15.57 -19.28 3.72
CA ALA A 119 16.95 -19.09 3.27
C ALA A 119 17.15 -17.74 2.55
N GLY A 120 16.19 -17.32 1.72
CA GLY A 120 16.23 -16.01 1.06
C GLY A 120 16.17 -14.85 2.06
N LEU A 121 15.32 -14.96 3.09
CA LEU A 121 15.24 -13.99 4.18
C LEU A 121 16.53 -13.98 5.01
N GLN A 122 17.09 -15.16 5.34
CA GLN A 122 18.37 -15.26 6.04
C GLN A 122 19.52 -14.61 5.24
N THR A 123 19.56 -14.81 3.92
CA THR A 123 20.56 -14.17 3.05
C THR A 123 20.48 -12.65 3.14
N THR A 124 19.27 -12.10 3.23
CA THR A 124 19.07 -10.65 3.42
C THR A 124 19.56 -10.21 4.80
N ILE A 125 19.24 -10.96 5.85
CA ILE A 125 19.71 -10.69 7.23
C ILE A 125 21.25 -10.66 7.29
N ASP A 126 21.90 -11.65 6.69
CA ASP A 126 23.35 -11.80 6.68
C ASP A 126 24.05 -10.73 5.85
N ALA A 127 23.39 -10.24 4.79
CA ALA A 127 23.93 -9.20 3.92
C ALA A 127 23.96 -7.81 4.57
N VAL A 128 23.22 -7.57 5.65
CA VAL A 128 23.08 -6.27 6.30
C VAL A 128 24.26 -6.01 7.25
N THR A 129 25.03 -4.96 6.97
CA THR A 129 26.15 -4.50 7.80
C THR A 129 26.10 -3.00 8.05
N SER A 130 26.64 -2.54 9.17
CA SER A 130 26.79 -1.10 9.47
C SER A 130 27.60 -0.38 8.39
N LEU A 131 28.66 -1.01 7.87
CA LEU A 131 29.46 -0.47 6.77
C LEU A 131 28.63 -0.14 5.52
N LYS A 132 27.71 -1.02 5.12
CA LYS A 132 26.82 -0.75 3.97
C LYS A 132 25.85 0.39 4.25
N VAL A 133 25.40 0.53 5.49
CA VAL A 133 24.56 1.67 5.91
C VAL A 133 25.37 2.97 5.82
N GLU A 134 26.59 3.00 6.36
CA GLU A 134 27.48 4.15 6.33
C GLU A 134 27.79 4.58 4.89
N GLN A 135 28.09 3.63 4.01
CA GLN A 135 28.32 3.88 2.59
C GLN A 135 27.10 4.52 1.92
N THR A 136 25.89 4.01 2.17
CA THR A 136 24.65 4.61 1.67
C THR A 136 24.46 6.04 2.19
N LEU A 137 24.65 6.27 3.49
CA LEU A 137 24.45 7.58 4.10
C LEU A 137 25.50 8.61 3.64
N ALA A 138 26.74 8.18 3.40
CA ALA A 138 27.77 9.03 2.81
C ALA A 138 27.41 9.45 1.38
N ALA A 139 26.80 8.54 0.59
CA ALA A 139 26.35 8.82 -0.77
C ALA A 139 25.07 9.67 -0.84
N ALA A 140 24.30 9.79 0.25
CA ALA A 140 22.99 10.44 0.27
C ALA A 140 23.03 11.99 0.21
N GLY A 141 24.21 12.61 0.09
CA GLY A 141 24.33 14.07 -0.15
C GLY A 141 23.72 14.94 0.96
N GLY A 142 23.73 14.46 2.20
CA GLY A 142 23.13 15.14 3.35
C GLY A 142 21.61 15.00 3.44
N LEU A 143 20.99 14.07 2.71
CA LEU A 143 19.62 13.60 2.93
C LEU A 143 19.61 12.30 3.73
N CYS A 144 18.45 11.95 4.29
CA CYS A 144 18.24 10.66 4.94
C CYS A 144 17.93 9.57 3.90
N SER A 145 18.15 8.31 4.25
CA SER A 145 17.80 7.16 3.41
C SER A 145 16.97 6.14 4.18
N ASN A 146 16.03 5.51 3.50
CA ASN A 146 15.25 4.38 4.00
C ASN A 146 15.79 3.01 3.53
N ALA A 147 16.68 2.99 2.54
CA ALA A 147 17.16 1.78 1.90
C ALA A 147 18.55 1.96 1.28
N GLY A 148 19.22 0.86 0.98
CA GLY A 148 20.49 0.84 0.28
C GLY A 148 20.79 -0.54 -0.28
N THR A 149 22.02 -0.73 -0.76
CA THR A 149 22.44 -2.01 -1.33
C THR A 149 22.34 -3.13 -0.30
N GLY A 150 21.37 -4.03 -0.47
CA GLY A 150 21.15 -5.18 0.40
C GLY A 150 20.48 -4.87 1.75
N TRP A 151 19.86 -3.71 1.91
CA TRP A 151 19.10 -3.39 3.13
C TRP A 151 17.92 -2.44 2.86
N SER A 152 16.84 -2.59 3.62
CA SER A 152 15.68 -1.68 3.61
C SER A 152 15.08 -1.62 5.00
N LEU A 153 14.89 -0.42 5.54
CA LEU A 153 14.20 -0.19 6.81
C LEU A 153 12.69 -0.34 6.69
N ASN A 154 12.14 -0.21 5.48
CA ASN A 154 10.70 -0.22 5.21
C ASN A 154 10.37 -1.24 4.12
N PRO A 155 10.50 -2.55 4.41
CA PRO A 155 10.32 -3.60 3.41
C PRO A 155 8.86 -3.79 2.96
N LEU A 156 7.89 -3.22 3.69
CA LEU A 156 6.48 -3.35 3.35
C LEU A 156 5.95 -2.10 2.66
N ALA A 157 5.46 -2.23 1.43
CA ALA A 157 4.67 -1.22 0.76
C ALA A 157 3.17 -1.53 0.92
N LEU A 158 2.40 -0.66 1.58
CA LEU A 158 0.98 -0.84 1.82
C LEU A 158 0.24 0.52 1.79
N GLY A 159 -0.86 0.63 1.04
CA GLY A 159 -1.67 1.86 0.97
C GLY A 159 -0.94 3.08 0.41
N GLY A 160 0.05 2.88 -0.48
CA GLY A 160 0.91 3.95 -1.00
C GLY A 160 1.96 4.45 -0.01
N ARG A 161 2.16 3.75 1.12
CA ARG A 161 3.21 4.02 2.10
C ARG A 161 4.19 2.86 2.15
N ILE A 162 5.44 3.18 2.42
CA ILE A 162 6.46 2.21 2.80
C ILE A 162 6.63 2.26 4.31
N VAL A 163 6.51 1.13 4.97
CA VAL A 163 6.55 1.04 6.43
C VAL A 163 7.48 -0.07 6.90
N SER A 164 8.02 0.11 8.10
CA SER A 164 8.80 -0.90 8.79
C SER A 164 7.91 -1.99 9.37
N VAL A 165 8.43 -3.21 9.34
CA VAL A 165 7.86 -4.38 10.04
C VAL A 165 8.75 -4.85 11.19
N ASP A 166 9.74 -4.04 11.58
CA ASP A 166 10.52 -4.26 12.79
C ASP A 166 9.56 -4.35 13.99
N PRO A 167 9.57 -5.44 14.79
CA PRO A 167 8.70 -5.61 15.95
C PRO A 167 8.86 -4.54 17.03
N ASN A 168 9.93 -3.74 17.00
CA ASN A 168 10.10 -2.60 17.88
C ASN A 168 8.92 -1.62 17.74
N ALA A 169 8.24 -1.34 18.84
CA ALA A 169 7.08 -0.45 18.90
C ALA A 169 7.38 0.99 18.41
N GLN A 170 8.65 1.40 18.42
CA GLN A 170 9.07 2.69 17.87
C GLN A 170 9.04 2.74 16.34
N TYR A 171 9.10 1.59 15.66
CA TYR A 171 9.32 1.51 14.21
C TYR A 171 8.18 0.83 13.45
N VAL A 172 7.56 -0.20 14.04
CA VAL A 172 6.49 -0.97 13.40
C VAL A 172 5.37 -0.06 12.84
N GLY A 173 5.04 -0.25 11.55
CA GLY A 173 3.97 0.50 10.88
C GLY A 173 4.28 1.98 10.62
N LYS A 174 5.53 2.41 10.82
CA LYS A 174 6.01 3.76 10.53
C LYS A 174 7.01 3.75 9.39
N THR A 175 7.15 4.88 8.71
CA THR A 175 8.26 5.09 7.78
C THR A 175 9.52 5.38 8.60
N VAL A 176 10.56 4.55 8.51
CA VAL A 176 11.81 4.77 9.23
C VAL A 176 12.89 5.27 8.27
N LEU A 177 13.55 6.37 8.62
CA LEU A 177 14.63 6.98 7.85
C LEU A 177 15.93 6.99 8.66
N ALA A 178 17.02 6.60 8.03
CA ALA A 178 18.37 6.72 8.56
C ALA A 178 18.99 8.05 8.10
N CYS A 179 19.54 8.83 9.02
CA CYS A 179 20.17 10.11 8.72
C CYS A 179 21.62 10.11 9.22
N SER A 180 22.54 10.67 8.43
CA SER A 180 23.95 10.79 8.84
C SER A 180 24.15 11.77 10.00
N SER A 181 23.25 12.75 10.17
CA SER A 181 23.29 13.78 11.21
C SER A 181 21.91 14.37 11.50
N GLU A 182 21.80 15.15 12.58
CA GLU A 182 20.59 15.94 12.88
C GLU A 182 20.31 16.97 11.77
N GLN A 183 21.34 17.55 11.16
CA GLN A 183 21.19 18.47 10.04
C GLN A 183 20.55 17.78 8.82
N ALA A 184 20.94 16.54 8.53
CA ALA A 184 20.32 15.75 7.46
C ALA A 184 18.85 15.46 7.75
N LYS A 185 18.52 15.17 9.02
CA LYS A 185 17.13 15.00 9.49
C LYS A 185 16.31 16.27 9.33
N GLU A 186 16.82 17.42 9.75
CA GLU A 186 16.13 18.71 9.60
C GLU A 186 15.83 19.01 8.13
N LYS A 187 16.83 18.87 7.25
CA LYS A 187 16.67 19.04 5.80
C LYS A 187 15.60 18.09 5.25
N ASN A 188 15.57 16.85 5.73
CA ASN A 188 14.58 15.87 5.29
C ASN A 188 13.17 16.18 5.81
N ILE A 189 13.02 16.69 7.04
CA ILE A 189 11.73 17.14 7.56
C ILE A 189 11.20 18.31 6.71
N THR A 190 12.06 19.28 6.38
CA THR A 190 11.69 20.38 5.47
C THR A 190 11.21 19.84 4.12
N PHE A 191 11.94 18.89 3.53
CA PHE A 191 11.55 18.25 2.27
C PHE A 191 10.22 17.48 2.36
N LEU A 192 10.01 16.70 3.43
CA LEU A 192 8.75 15.96 3.61
C LEU A 192 7.54 16.89 3.76
N ASN A 193 7.74 18.09 4.33
CA ASN A 193 6.71 19.11 4.43
C ASN A 193 6.45 19.86 3.12
N THR A 194 7.36 19.81 2.14
CA THR A 194 7.13 20.36 0.78
C THR A 194 6.53 19.33 -0.18
N LEU A 195 6.62 18.03 0.12
CA LEU A 195 5.88 17.00 -0.60
C LEU A 195 4.37 17.21 -0.35
N ILE A 196 3.63 17.61 -1.37
CA ILE A 196 2.19 17.88 -1.30
C ILE A 196 1.43 16.55 -1.12
N PHE A 197 1.30 16.13 0.13
CA PHE A 197 0.29 15.16 0.52
C PHE A 197 -0.89 15.92 1.09
N SER A 198 -1.99 15.94 0.35
CA SER A 198 -3.19 16.63 0.79
C SER A 198 -4.16 15.65 1.42
N THR A 199 -4.64 16.01 2.60
CA THR A 199 -5.92 15.50 3.09
C THR A 199 -7.00 16.14 2.23
N ILE A 200 -7.82 15.34 1.58
CA ILE A 200 -8.93 15.85 0.79
C ILE A 200 -10.20 15.83 1.63
N THR A 201 -11.08 16.80 1.41
CA THR A 201 -12.47 16.72 1.85
C THR A 201 -13.24 15.89 0.81
N GLY A 202 -13.88 14.81 1.23
CA GLY A 202 -14.62 13.93 0.33
C GLY A 202 -14.00 12.53 0.17
N SER A 203 -14.36 11.84 -0.91
CA SER A 203 -13.98 10.45 -1.15
C SER A 203 -13.17 10.33 -2.43
N VAL A 204 -11.98 9.73 -2.35
CA VAL A 204 -11.15 9.41 -3.52
C VAL A 204 -11.93 8.56 -4.53
N ALA A 205 -12.82 7.68 -4.07
CA ALA A 205 -13.65 6.87 -4.95
C ALA A 205 -14.63 7.71 -5.79
N THR A 206 -15.17 8.79 -5.21
CA THR A 206 -16.05 9.73 -5.93
C THR A 206 -15.24 10.61 -6.87
N ASP A 207 -14.10 11.13 -6.40
CA ASP A 207 -13.27 12.08 -7.14
C ASP A 207 -12.53 11.41 -8.32
N MET A 208 -12.24 10.11 -8.22
CA MET A 208 -11.53 9.32 -9.23
C MET A 208 -12.43 8.24 -9.85
N ALA A 209 -13.73 8.54 -9.98
CA ALA A 209 -14.76 7.60 -10.43
C ALA A 209 -14.46 6.97 -11.81
N THR A 210 -13.88 7.71 -12.77
CA THR A 210 -13.49 7.15 -14.07
C THR A 210 -12.49 6.02 -13.91
N ASN A 211 -11.44 6.22 -13.10
CA ASN A 211 -10.43 5.19 -12.87
C ASN A 211 -10.98 4.03 -12.04
N LEU A 212 -11.87 4.29 -11.09
CA LEU A 212 -12.55 3.24 -10.35
C LEU A 212 -13.39 2.34 -11.28
N ALA A 213 -14.22 2.95 -12.13
CA ALA A 213 -15.04 2.23 -13.11
C ALA A 213 -14.17 1.41 -14.07
N PHE A 214 -13.04 1.99 -14.52
CA PHE A 214 -12.06 1.26 -15.32
C PHE A 214 -11.51 0.03 -14.59
N LYS A 215 -11.08 0.17 -13.33
CA LYS A 215 -10.54 -0.95 -12.55
C LYS A 215 -11.58 -2.04 -12.27
N GLN A 216 -12.82 -1.66 -11.97
CA GLN A 216 -13.95 -2.59 -11.81
C GLN A 216 -14.18 -3.40 -13.09
N LYS A 217 -14.21 -2.72 -14.25
CA LYS A 217 -14.34 -3.39 -15.56
C LYS A 217 -13.17 -4.33 -15.82
N PHE A 218 -11.94 -3.88 -15.57
CA PHE A 218 -10.73 -4.68 -15.78
C PHE A 218 -10.70 -5.94 -14.93
N ALA A 219 -11.07 -5.83 -13.64
CA ALA A 219 -11.18 -6.95 -12.72
C ALA A 219 -12.30 -7.94 -13.12
N ALA A 220 -13.34 -7.47 -13.82
CA ALA A 220 -14.45 -8.30 -14.29
C ALA A 220 -14.16 -9.02 -15.63
N VAL A 221 -13.06 -8.70 -16.33
CA VAL A 221 -12.72 -9.33 -17.60
C VAL A 221 -12.43 -10.82 -17.41
N THR A 222 -13.23 -11.67 -18.03
CA THR A 222 -13.09 -13.14 -17.93
C THR A 222 -11.72 -13.64 -18.40
N ALA A 223 -11.13 -13.00 -19.43
CA ALA A 223 -9.80 -13.33 -19.93
C ALA A 223 -8.67 -13.09 -18.92
N SER A 224 -8.89 -12.23 -17.90
CA SER A 224 -7.93 -12.00 -16.83
C SER A 224 -7.85 -13.18 -15.85
N ASN A 225 -8.77 -14.15 -15.94
CA ASN A 225 -8.80 -15.39 -15.16
C ASN A 225 -8.82 -15.22 -13.63
N TYR A 226 -9.16 -14.02 -13.14
CA TYR A 226 -9.46 -13.77 -11.74
C TYR A 226 -10.72 -14.57 -11.37
N LYS A 227 -10.65 -15.46 -10.38
CA LYS A 227 -11.80 -16.29 -9.94
C LYS A 227 -12.83 -15.52 -9.08
N TRP A 228 -12.80 -14.19 -9.11
CA TRP A 228 -13.86 -13.40 -8.50
C TRP A 228 -15.14 -13.48 -9.34
N THR A 229 -16.29 -13.33 -8.69
CA THR A 229 -17.56 -13.20 -9.39
C THR A 229 -17.64 -11.84 -10.10
N SER A 230 -18.40 -11.75 -11.19
CA SER A 230 -18.65 -10.46 -11.87
C SER A 230 -19.34 -9.45 -10.95
N ASP A 231 -20.19 -9.92 -10.04
CA ASP A 231 -20.84 -9.08 -9.02
C ASP A 231 -19.79 -8.46 -8.08
N ALA A 232 -18.85 -9.27 -7.57
CA ALA A 232 -17.77 -8.77 -6.71
C ALA A 232 -16.84 -7.78 -7.41
N ALA A 233 -16.49 -8.05 -8.67
CA ALA A 233 -15.65 -7.18 -9.48
C ALA A 233 -16.33 -5.84 -9.78
N SER A 234 -17.63 -5.85 -10.11
CA SER A 234 -18.39 -4.62 -10.35
C SER A 234 -18.62 -3.77 -9.10
N LYS A 235 -18.61 -4.39 -7.91
CA LYS A 235 -18.62 -3.71 -6.60
C LYS A 235 -17.23 -3.35 -6.07
N GLY A 236 -16.20 -3.45 -6.92
CA GLY A 236 -14.84 -3.16 -6.49
C GLY A 236 -14.69 -1.75 -5.91
N ARG A 237 -13.89 -1.58 -4.87
CA ARG A 237 -13.69 -0.31 -4.17
C ARG A 237 -12.27 -0.14 -3.66
N LEU A 238 -11.93 1.08 -3.25
CA LEU A 238 -10.68 1.31 -2.52
C LEU A 238 -10.73 0.58 -1.16
N ILE A 239 -9.62 -0.03 -0.76
CA ILE A 239 -9.44 -0.64 0.56
C ILE A 239 -9.74 0.40 1.65
N ASN A 240 -10.35 0.03 2.79
CA ASN A 240 -10.60 0.98 3.89
C ASN A 240 -9.49 0.95 4.97
N VAL A 241 -9.50 1.90 5.90
CA VAL A 241 -8.46 2.00 6.95
C VAL A 241 -8.43 0.78 7.88
N ALA A 242 -9.58 0.15 8.15
CA ALA A 242 -9.64 -1.02 9.02
C ALA A 242 -9.02 -2.25 8.35
N GLU A 243 -9.31 -2.47 7.06
CA GLU A 243 -8.70 -3.50 6.21
C GLU A 243 -7.21 -3.28 6.06
N LEU A 244 -6.80 -2.03 5.79
CA LEU A 244 -5.40 -1.64 5.74
C LEU A 244 -4.68 -1.93 7.05
N THR A 245 -5.32 -1.62 8.19
CA THR A 245 -4.76 -1.90 9.51
C THR A 245 -4.66 -3.39 9.79
N ALA A 246 -5.63 -4.19 9.34
CA ALA A 246 -5.59 -5.65 9.46
C ALA A 246 -4.42 -6.22 8.65
N ALA A 247 -4.27 -5.81 7.39
CA ALA A 247 -3.14 -6.19 6.55
C ALA A 247 -1.80 -5.71 7.14
N GLY A 248 -1.73 -4.49 7.67
CA GLY A 248 -0.54 -3.94 8.31
C GLY A 248 -0.08 -4.72 9.54
N LYS A 249 -1.01 -5.27 10.34
CA LYS A 249 -0.68 -6.16 11.47
C LYS A 249 -0.03 -7.48 11.02
N SER A 250 -0.34 -7.91 9.80
CA SER A 250 0.28 -9.07 9.14
C SER A 250 1.55 -8.70 8.37
N GLY A 251 2.14 -7.53 8.62
CA GLY A 251 3.24 -6.98 7.82
C GLY A 251 4.44 -7.93 7.65
N ALA A 252 4.91 -8.59 8.70
CA ALA A 252 5.98 -9.57 8.61
C ALA A 252 5.61 -10.77 7.72
N ALA A 253 4.36 -11.23 7.80
CA ALA A 253 3.85 -12.30 6.94
C ALA A 253 3.73 -11.85 5.48
N LEU A 254 3.35 -10.60 5.22
CA LEU A 254 3.33 -10.01 3.87
C LEU A 254 4.73 -9.91 3.26
N VAL A 255 5.76 -9.58 4.06
CA VAL A 255 7.16 -9.58 3.61
C VAL A 255 7.64 -11.00 3.28
N ALA A 256 7.30 -11.99 4.11
CA ALA A 256 7.60 -13.40 3.83
C ALA A 256 6.87 -13.90 2.56
N PHE A 257 5.60 -13.52 2.41
CA PHE A 257 4.79 -13.80 1.22
C PHE A 257 5.39 -13.19 -0.04
N GLY A 258 5.81 -11.92 0.01
CA GLY A 258 6.47 -11.24 -1.11
C GLY A 258 7.78 -11.92 -1.51
N THR A 259 8.56 -12.41 -0.54
CA THR A 259 9.76 -13.21 -0.80
C THR A 259 9.43 -14.53 -1.50
N ALA A 260 8.35 -15.20 -1.06
CA ALA A 260 7.84 -16.38 -1.75
C ALA A 260 7.43 -16.05 -3.19
N GLY A 261 6.72 -14.93 -3.41
CA GLY A 261 6.35 -14.43 -4.73
C GLY A 261 7.54 -14.23 -5.67
N LEU A 262 8.63 -13.63 -5.18
CA LEU A 262 9.87 -13.46 -5.95
C LEU A 262 10.49 -14.82 -6.35
N ILE A 263 10.53 -15.77 -5.42
CA ILE A 263 11.05 -17.13 -5.69
C ILE A 263 10.21 -17.82 -6.76
N ILE A 264 8.88 -17.70 -6.68
CA ILE A 264 7.96 -18.29 -7.66
C ILE A 264 8.16 -17.64 -9.03
N GLY A 265 8.28 -16.31 -9.11
CA GLY A 265 8.55 -15.58 -10.35
C GLY A 265 9.85 -16.03 -11.04
N ASN A 266 10.89 -16.30 -10.26
CA ASN A 266 12.17 -16.80 -10.76
C ASN A 266 12.15 -18.30 -11.08
N ASN A 267 11.17 -19.06 -10.57
CA ASN A 267 11.10 -20.52 -10.65
C ASN A 267 9.70 -21.05 -10.98
N PRO A 268 9.00 -20.55 -12.02
CA PRO A 268 7.55 -20.69 -12.13
C PRO A 268 7.06 -22.14 -12.24
N ALA A 269 7.84 -23.07 -12.80
CA ALA A 269 7.40 -24.42 -13.13
C ALA A 269 8.17 -25.56 -12.42
N ASN A 270 9.19 -25.26 -11.62
CA ASN A 270 10.01 -26.29 -10.98
C ASN A 270 9.57 -26.61 -9.54
N ALA A 271 10.21 -27.59 -8.90
CA ALA A 271 9.91 -28.00 -7.53
C ALA A 271 10.08 -26.86 -6.51
N VAL A 272 11.03 -25.95 -6.72
CA VAL A 272 11.27 -24.79 -5.84
C VAL A 272 10.09 -23.81 -5.90
N GLY A 273 9.58 -23.49 -7.09
CA GLY A 273 8.38 -22.66 -7.24
C GLY A 273 7.13 -23.31 -6.65
N THR A 274 6.98 -24.63 -6.81
CA THR A 274 5.85 -25.37 -6.21
C THR A 274 5.91 -25.35 -4.67
N ALA A 275 7.09 -25.56 -4.08
CA ALA A 275 7.27 -25.44 -2.63
C ALA A 275 7.02 -24.01 -2.14
N ALA A 276 7.51 -22.98 -2.87
CA ALA A 276 7.27 -21.58 -2.53
C ALA A 276 5.78 -21.18 -2.59
N ARG A 277 5.01 -21.73 -3.55
CA ARG A 277 3.53 -21.57 -3.58
C ARG A 277 2.87 -22.20 -2.36
N ALA A 278 3.26 -23.42 -1.99
CA ALA A 278 2.75 -24.09 -0.79
C ALA A 278 3.11 -23.31 0.48
N CYS A 279 4.32 -22.77 0.56
CA CYS A 279 4.76 -21.89 1.64
C CYS A 279 3.89 -20.62 1.74
N ALA A 280 3.71 -19.90 0.63
CA ALA A 280 2.91 -18.67 0.59
C ALA A 280 1.47 -18.91 1.04
N LYS A 281 0.88 -20.05 0.64
CA LYS A 281 -0.44 -20.47 1.09
C LYS A 281 -0.49 -20.73 2.60
N ASP A 282 0.51 -21.43 3.14
CA ASP A 282 0.54 -21.76 4.56
C ASP A 282 0.77 -20.51 5.43
N ILE A 283 1.67 -19.60 5.01
CA ILE A 283 1.87 -18.27 5.64
C ILE A 283 0.52 -17.54 5.75
N LEU A 284 -0.21 -17.43 4.64
CA LEU A 284 -1.48 -16.71 4.61
C LEU A 284 -2.53 -17.38 5.51
N SER A 285 -2.60 -18.71 5.52
CA SER A 285 -3.58 -19.48 6.31
C SER A 285 -3.42 -19.31 7.83
N LYS A 286 -2.22 -18.91 8.29
CA LYS A 286 -1.90 -18.67 9.70
C LYS A 286 -2.15 -17.24 10.16
N GLU A 287 -2.49 -16.35 9.23
CA GLU A 287 -2.86 -14.98 9.56
C GLU A 287 -4.33 -14.86 9.97
N SER A 288 -4.70 -13.72 10.57
CA SER A 288 -6.08 -13.48 10.98
C SER A 288 -7.05 -13.58 9.79
N GLU A 289 -8.27 -14.02 10.04
CA GLU A 289 -9.33 -14.10 9.01
C GLU A 289 -9.52 -12.75 8.28
N ALA A 290 -9.41 -11.64 8.99
CA ALA A 290 -9.47 -10.31 8.39
C ALA A 290 -8.34 -10.06 7.38
N ALA A 291 -7.11 -10.48 7.67
CA ALA A 291 -5.99 -10.36 6.75
C ALA A 291 -6.12 -11.31 5.55
N GLN A 292 -6.64 -12.52 5.78
CA GLN A 292 -6.94 -13.48 4.72
C GLN A 292 -7.99 -12.93 3.74
N ASN A 293 -9.10 -12.41 4.27
CA ASN A 293 -10.17 -11.81 3.45
C ASN A 293 -9.67 -10.62 2.63
N VAL A 294 -8.79 -9.78 3.20
CA VAL A 294 -8.14 -8.70 2.44
C VAL A 294 -7.26 -9.26 1.32
N ALA A 295 -6.44 -10.28 1.60
CA ALA A 295 -5.59 -10.90 0.57
C ALA A 295 -6.41 -11.56 -0.55
N PHE A 296 -7.56 -12.16 -0.25
CA PHE A 296 -8.45 -12.76 -1.25
C PHE A 296 -9.11 -11.72 -2.15
N ALA A 297 -9.37 -10.53 -1.62
CA ALA A 297 -10.09 -9.47 -2.32
C ALA A 297 -9.18 -8.45 -3.01
N LEU A 298 -7.90 -8.34 -2.61
CA LEU A 298 -6.99 -7.32 -3.11
C LEU A 298 -6.57 -7.55 -4.57
N HIS A 299 -6.70 -6.49 -5.37
CA HIS A 299 -6.18 -6.37 -6.74
C HIS A 299 -5.03 -5.35 -6.79
N ASP A 300 -3.82 -5.83 -6.51
CA ASP A 300 -2.55 -5.13 -6.63
C ASP A 300 -1.54 -5.97 -7.45
N GLN A 301 -1.39 -5.60 -8.72
CA GLN A 301 -0.52 -6.32 -9.66
C GLN A 301 0.97 -6.19 -9.32
N ALA A 302 1.40 -5.12 -8.64
CA ALA A 302 2.81 -4.86 -8.36
C ALA A 302 3.37 -5.80 -7.29
N VAL A 303 2.54 -6.18 -6.31
CA VAL A 303 2.86 -7.17 -5.27
C VAL A 303 2.23 -8.54 -5.55
N GLY A 304 1.56 -8.70 -6.68
CA GLY A 304 0.98 -9.96 -7.15
C GLY A 304 -0.34 -10.38 -6.49
N PHE A 305 -0.87 -9.62 -5.52
CA PHE A 305 -2.20 -9.89 -4.99
C PHE A 305 -3.25 -9.60 -6.05
N SER A 306 -3.96 -10.62 -6.53
CA SER A 306 -4.91 -10.45 -7.64
C SER A 306 -5.98 -11.53 -7.65
N GLY A 307 -6.42 -11.96 -6.46
CA GLY A 307 -7.30 -13.12 -6.29
C GLY A 307 -6.62 -14.42 -6.75
N ALA A 308 -7.41 -15.48 -6.96
CA ALA A 308 -6.92 -16.68 -7.63
C ALA A 308 -6.86 -16.43 -9.16
N ILE A 309 -5.67 -16.47 -9.76
CA ILE A 309 -5.49 -16.41 -11.22
C ILE A 309 -5.14 -17.79 -11.73
N THR A 310 -5.90 -18.33 -12.68
CA THR A 310 -5.46 -19.52 -13.44
C THR A 310 -4.37 -19.15 -14.45
N GLY A 311 -3.24 -19.85 -14.42
CA GLY A 311 -2.11 -19.68 -15.35
C GLY A 311 -1.15 -18.53 -15.00
N GLY A 312 -1.34 -17.87 -13.85
CA GLY A 312 -0.45 -16.81 -13.36
C GLY A 312 0.72 -17.33 -12.51
N VAL A 313 1.71 -16.47 -12.23
CA VAL A 313 2.85 -16.80 -11.35
C VAL A 313 2.38 -17.25 -9.96
N LEU A 314 1.31 -16.64 -9.44
CA LEU A 314 0.73 -16.93 -8.12
C LEU A 314 -0.50 -17.85 -8.18
N ASP A 315 -0.71 -18.52 -9.32
CA ASP A 315 -1.74 -19.55 -9.45
C ASP A 315 -1.60 -20.56 -8.30
N SER A 316 -2.74 -21.02 -7.76
CA SER A 316 -2.89 -21.96 -6.63
C SER A 316 -2.63 -21.48 -5.18
N ILE A 317 -2.28 -20.21 -4.94
CA ILE A 317 -2.15 -19.70 -3.55
C ILE A 317 -3.52 -19.44 -2.92
N ILE A 318 -4.38 -18.71 -3.64
CA ILE A 318 -5.78 -18.48 -3.27
C ILE A 318 -6.62 -19.51 -4.02
N THR A 319 -7.52 -20.19 -3.31
CA THR A 319 -8.41 -21.18 -3.95
C THR A 319 -9.55 -20.50 -4.71
N THR A 320 -10.13 -21.21 -5.68
CA THR A 320 -11.33 -20.74 -6.40
C THR A 320 -12.47 -20.41 -5.45
N ALA A 321 -12.76 -21.28 -4.47
CA ALA A 321 -13.82 -21.04 -3.50
C ALA A 321 -13.58 -19.78 -2.63
N GLN A 322 -12.33 -19.52 -2.24
CA GLN A 322 -11.98 -18.30 -1.50
C GLN A 322 -12.17 -17.05 -2.36
N ALA A 323 -11.76 -17.09 -3.62
CA ALA A 323 -11.99 -15.98 -4.54
C ALA A 323 -13.49 -15.76 -4.84
N GLU A 324 -14.26 -16.82 -5.06
CA GLU A 324 -15.71 -16.73 -5.30
C GLU A 324 -16.49 -16.21 -4.09
N SER A 325 -15.95 -16.40 -2.88
CA SER A 325 -16.55 -15.87 -1.64
C SER A 325 -16.39 -14.35 -1.45
N VAL A 326 -15.52 -13.71 -2.22
CA VAL A 326 -15.30 -12.26 -2.18
C VAL A 326 -16.57 -11.54 -2.65
N LYS A 327 -17.00 -10.54 -1.89
CA LYS A 327 -18.18 -9.72 -2.20
C LYS A 327 -17.86 -8.39 -2.89
N GLU A 328 -16.64 -7.89 -2.67
CA GLU A 328 -16.13 -6.63 -3.20
C GLU A 328 -14.64 -6.81 -3.47
N VAL A 329 -14.19 -6.50 -4.69
CA VAL A 329 -12.75 -6.45 -5.00
C VAL A 329 -12.13 -5.19 -4.39
N LEU A 330 -10.95 -5.30 -3.79
CA LEU A 330 -10.26 -4.19 -3.14
C LEU A 330 -9.14 -3.66 -4.03
N PHE A 331 -9.08 -2.34 -4.21
CA PHE A 331 -7.99 -1.65 -4.89
C PHE A 331 -7.11 -0.91 -3.87
N SER A 332 -5.81 -0.87 -4.10
CA SER A 332 -4.84 -0.18 -3.23
C SER A 332 -4.70 1.32 -3.51
N SER A 333 -5.04 1.73 -4.74
CA SER A 333 -4.98 3.13 -5.19
C SER A 333 -5.98 3.41 -6.30
N LEU A 334 -6.30 4.69 -6.50
CA LEU A 334 -6.99 5.22 -7.67
C LEU A 334 -6.20 6.42 -8.21
N THR A 335 -6.43 6.79 -9.47
CA THR A 335 -5.72 7.90 -10.11
C THR A 335 -6.63 8.81 -10.92
N CYS A 336 -6.29 10.08 -11.00
CA CYS A 336 -6.86 11.06 -11.93
C CYS A 336 -5.76 12.03 -12.41
N LYS A 337 -6.03 12.79 -13.47
CA LYS A 337 -5.11 13.82 -13.98
C LYS A 337 -5.71 15.22 -13.93
N TYR A 338 -4.85 16.23 -13.82
CA TYR A 338 -5.22 17.64 -13.96
C TYR A 338 -4.18 18.40 -14.78
N GLY A 339 -4.53 19.58 -15.28
CA GLY A 339 -3.71 20.36 -16.21
C GLY A 339 -4.24 20.27 -17.64
N ASP A 340 -3.33 20.21 -18.62
CA ASP A 340 -3.65 19.99 -20.03
C ASP A 340 -3.89 18.49 -20.29
N PHE A 341 -4.98 17.99 -19.72
CA PHE A 341 -5.39 16.59 -19.82
C PHE A 341 -6.62 16.46 -20.71
N ASP A 342 -6.45 15.79 -21.86
CA ASP A 342 -7.54 15.37 -22.72
C ASP A 342 -7.94 13.92 -22.43
N GLU A 343 -9.06 13.74 -21.72
CA GLU A 343 -9.63 12.42 -21.41
C GLU A 343 -10.00 11.63 -22.69
N GLU A 344 -10.18 12.33 -23.82
CA GLU A 344 -10.54 11.71 -25.09
C GLU A 344 -9.34 11.22 -25.90
N ALA A 345 -8.12 11.59 -25.52
CA ALA A 345 -6.90 11.16 -26.20
C ALA A 345 -6.71 9.63 -26.15
N ALA A 346 -6.17 9.07 -27.24
CA ALA A 346 -6.05 7.61 -27.40
C ALA A 346 -5.25 6.91 -26.27
N GLY A 347 -4.23 7.58 -25.70
CA GLY A 347 -3.45 7.04 -24.57
C GLY A 347 -4.22 6.97 -23.25
N ASN A 348 -5.33 7.69 -23.12
CA ASN A 348 -6.20 7.73 -21.93
C ASN A 348 -7.43 6.81 -22.07
N LYS A 349 -7.45 6.01 -23.14
CA LYS A 349 -8.45 5.00 -23.43
C LYS A 349 -7.77 3.68 -23.67
N THR A 350 -8.44 2.60 -23.33
CA THR A 350 -7.97 1.26 -23.62
C THR A 350 -9.12 0.32 -23.92
N THR A 351 -8.81 -0.84 -24.49
CA THR A 351 -9.79 -1.90 -24.68
C THR A 351 -9.81 -2.78 -23.43
N VAL A 352 -11.00 -3.02 -22.88
CA VAL A 352 -11.21 -3.87 -21.69
C VAL A 352 -12.16 -4.99 -22.06
N GLY A 353 -11.63 -6.21 -22.16
CA GLY A 353 -12.38 -7.34 -22.69
C GLY A 353 -12.81 -7.06 -24.14
N THR A 354 -14.12 -6.99 -24.37
CA THR A 354 -14.71 -6.68 -25.69
C THR A 354 -15.08 -5.20 -25.85
N GLU A 355 -15.01 -4.40 -24.79
CA GLU A 355 -15.36 -2.98 -24.83
C GLU A 355 -14.15 -2.15 -25.26
N THR A 356 -14.25 -1.47 -26.40
CA THR A 356 -13.21 -0.56 -26.92
C THR A 356 -13.39 0.85 -26.37
N ASN A 357 -12.30 1.63 -26.31
CA ASN A 357 -12.32 3.04 -25.92
C ASN A 357 -12.78 3.32 -24.47
N VAL A 358 -12.55 2.36 -23.56
CA VAL A 358 -12.81 2.55 -22.13
C VAL A 358 -11.80 3.54 -21.57
N LYS A 359 -12.29 4.65 -21.01
CA LYS A 359 -11.45 5.65 -20.33
C LYS A 359 -10.73 5.01 -19.15
N ASN A 360 -9.40 5.05 -19.14
CA ASN A 360 -8.60 4.43 -18.08
C ASN A 360 -8.27 5.39 -16.93
N ILE A 361 -8.34 6.69 -17.20
CA ILE A 361 -8.07 7.76 -16.25
C ILE A 361 -8.97 8.95 -16.55
N GLY A 362 -9.46 9.61 -15.51
CA GLY A 362 -10.33 10.77 -15.62
C GLY A 362 -9.70 12.05 -15.08
N THR A 363 -10.45 13.14 -15.20
CA THR A 363 -10.05 14.47 -14.70
C THR A 363 -10.27 14.58 -13.20
N CYS A 364 -9.27 15.08 -12.46
CA CYS A 364 -9.40 15.33 -11.03
C CYS A 364 -10.33 16.51 -10.72
N PRO A 365 -10.95 16.54 -9.52
CA PRO A 365 -11.65 17.72 -9.04
C PRO A 365 -10.74 18.95 -8.98
N THR A 366 -11.32 20.12 -9.23
CA THR A 366 -10.60 21.41 -9.19
C THR A 366 -10.16 21.83 -7.78
N THR A 367 -10.66 21.15 -6.75
CA THR A 367 -10.41 21.39 -5.32
C THR A 367 -9.11 20.76 -4.82
N TYR A 368 -8.45 19.90 -5.59
CA TYR A 368 -7.17 19.32 -5.19
C TYR A 368 -6.08 20.40 -5.25
N PRO A 369 -5.15 20.44 -4.27
CA PRO A 369 -4.13 21.47 -4.23
C PRO A 369 -3.28 21.45 -5.50
N LYS A 370 -3.10 22.63 -6.09
CA LYS A 370 -2.31 22.85 -7.30
C LYS A 370 -0.89 23.25 -6.88
N TYR A 371 0.10 22.73 -7.59
CA TYR A 371 1.50 23.15 -7.47
C TYR A 371 1.70 24.61 -7.86
#